data_AF-A0A081BD00-F1
#
_entry.id   AF-A0A081BD00-F1
#
_cell.length_a   1.000
_cell.length_b   1.000
_cell.length_c   1.000
_cell.angle_alpha   90.00
_cell.angle_beta   90.00
_cell.angle_gamma   90.00
#
_symmetry.space_group_name_H-M   'P 1'
#
loop_
_entity.id
_entity.type
_entity.pdbx_description
1 polymer ?
#
loop_
_entity_poly.entity_id
_entity_poly.type
_entity_poly.pdbx_seq_one_letter_code
_entity_poly.pdbx_strand_id
1 'polypeptide(L)'
;MRILFSALYAFAITLGAIYMPAVAGEYGSASTQMNAQATVLPSSEEELKALHEQHLRELRRIGRQCSAGGPDVVIGGPCVIADMEAFIASGASPELKAFHNALSREGKYDQNRSWALVKQRLKAQGMLKE
;
A
#
# COMPACT_ATOMS: atom_id res chain seq x y z
N MET A 1 39.97 52.72 27.79
CA MET A 1 39.78 52.21 29.16
C MET A 1 39.07 50.85 29.05
N ARG A 2 39.81 49.78 29.40
CA ARG A 2 39.40 48.41 29.80
C ARG A 2 38.33 47.66 28.97
N ILE A 3 38.75 46.70 28.12
CA ILE A 3 38.78 45.21 28.31
C ILE A 3 37.35 44.60 28.22
N LEU A 4 37.06 43.61 27.36
CA LEU A 4 37.03 42.17 27.72
C LEU A 4 36.70 41.27 26.49
N PHE A 5 37.59 40.30 26.27
CA PHE A 5 37.38 38.87 25.94
C PHE A 5 36.88 38.34 24.59
N SER A 6 37.75 37.46 24.04
CA SER A 6 37.48 36.12 23.48
C SER A 6 36.77 36.05 22.12
N ALA A 7 37.45 35.61 21.05
CA ALA A 7 37.82 34.21 20.76
C ALA A 7 36.60 33.27 20.74
N LEU A 8 36.54 32.42 19.70
CA LEU A 8 35.45 31.51 19.28
C LEU A 8 34.52 32.22 18.27
N TYR A 9 34.30 31.79 17.04
CA TYR A 9 34.27 30.43 16.53
C TYR A 9 34.38 30.47 14.99
N ALA A 10 35.13 29.53 14.44
CA ALA A 10 35.17 29.24 13.02
C ALA A 10 33.77 28.88 12.51
N PHE A 11 33.34 29.50 11.41
CA PHE A 11 32.35 28.90 10.52
C PHE A 11 32.97 28.86 9.13
N ALA A 12 33.49 27.67 8.81
CA ALA A 12 33.97 27.30 7.51
C ALA A 12 32.87 27.56 6.47
N ILE A 13 33.19 28.39 5.48
CA ILE A 13 32.38 28.57 4.28
C ILE A 13 32.59 27.30 3.45
N THR A 14 31.80 26.27 3.76
CA THR A 14 31.69 25.08 2.94
C THR A 14 30.94 25.44 1.67
N LEU A 15 31.72 25.55 0.59
CA LEU A 15 31.39 25.18 -0.79
C LEU A 15 29.93 24.77 -0.99
N GLY A 16 29.17 25.65 -1.64
CA GLY A 16 27.91 25.33 -2.28
C GLY A 16 28.13 24.35 -3.42
N ALA A 17 28.25 23.07 -3.09
CA ALA A 17 27.91 21.98 -3.98
C ALA A 17 26.39 21.94 -4.02
N ILE A 18 25.82 22.55 -5.07
CA ILE A 18 24.43 22.34 -5.47
C ILE A 18 24.34 20.85 -5.87
N TYR A 19 24.10 20.01 -4.86
CA TYR A 19 23.76 18.61 -5.05
C TYR A 19 22.33 18.61 -5.61
N MET A 20 22.21 18.66 -6.93
CA MET A 20 21.01 18.15 -7.60
C MET A 20 20.86 16.71 -7.11
N PRO A 21 19.78 16.34 -6.38
CA PRO A 21 19.47 14.94 -6.29
C PRO A 21 19.05 14.57 -7.72
N ALA A 22 19.95 13.86 -8.40
CA ALA A 22 19.53 12.91 -9.40
C ALA A 22 18.58 11.96 -8.66
N VAL A 23 17.29 12.29 -8.68
CA VAL A 23 16.23 11.30 -8.60
C VAL A 23 16.46 10.42 -9.82
N ALA A 24 17.37 9.46 -9.65
CA ALA A 24 17.22 8.17 -10.25
C ALA A 24 15.84 7.72 -9.79
N GLY A 25 14.83 8.02 -10.62
CA GLY A 25 13.62 7.27 -10.59
C GLY A 25 14.07 5.84 -10.80
N GLU A 26 14.25 5.11 -9.70
CA GLU A 26 14.13 3.69 -9.73
C GLU A 26 12.73 3.47 -10.28
N TYR A 27 12.65 3.26 -11.59
CA TYR A 27 11.66 2.39 -12.18
C TYR A 27 11.96 1.03 -11.55
N GLY A 28 11.62 0.88 -10.27
CA GLY A 28 11.50 -0.39 -9.61
C GLY A 28 10.50 -1.11 -10.48
N SER A 29 11.03 -1.95 -11.37
CA SER A 29 10.25 -2.73 -12.31
C SER A 29 9.06 -3.28 -11.56
N ALA A 30 7.89 -3.32 -12.17
CA ALA A 30 6.73 -3.98 -11.59
C ALA A 30 7.12 -5.38 -11.03
N SER A 31 8.12 -6.03 -11.62
CA SER A 31 8.73 -7.25 -11.09
C SER A 31 9.45 -7.10 -9.73
N THR A 32 10.18 -6.02 -9.46
CA THR A 32 10.82 -5.74 -8.16
C THR A 32 9.79 -5.45 -7.07
N GLN A 33 8.75 -4.67 -7.39
CA GLN A 33 7.63 -4.43 -6.47
C GLN A 33 6.82 -5.71 -6.21
N MET A 34 6.55 -6.53 -7.23
CA MET A 34 5.90 -7.84 -7.06
C MET A 34 6.75 -8.80 -6.22
N ASN A 35 8.07 -8.79 -6.38
CA ASN A 35 8.97 -9.68 -5.63
C ASN A 35 9.10 -9.24 -4.16
N ALA A 36 9.14 -7.92 -3.88
CA ALA A 36 9.10 -7.39 -2.52
C ALA A 36 7.74 -7.62 -1.83
N GLN A 37 6.65 -7.62 -2.58
CA GLN A 37 5.32 -7.99 -2.07
C GLN A 37 5.22 -9.49 -1.79
N ALA A 38 5.87 -10.33 -2.60
CA ALA A 38 5.92 -11.78 -2.40
C ALA A 38 6.68 -12.19 -1.13
N THR A 39 7.63 -11.39 -0.65
CA THR A 39 8.32 -11.64 0.65
C THR A 39 7.48 -11.27 1.87
N VAL A 40 6.46 -10.43 1.71
CA VAL A 40 5.57 -9.99 2.79
C VAL A 40 4.27 -10.81 2.80
N LEU A 41 3.84 -11.31 1.65
CA LEU A 41 2.65 -12.13 1.56
C LEU A 41 2.87 -13.50 2.22
N PRO A 42 1.98 -13.96 3.12
CA PRO A 42 2.07 -15.32 3.62
C PRO A 42 1.89 -16.33 2.47
N SER A 43 2.63 -17.43 2.53
CA SER A 43 2.53 -18.52 1.54
C SER A 43 1.49 -19.58 1.90
N SER A 44 0.92 -19.53 3.10
CA SER A 44 -0.10 -20.48 3.53
C SER A 44 -1.48 -20.13 2.96
N GLU A 45 -2.25 -21.14 2.58
CA GLU A 45 -3.60 -20.92 2.07
C GLU A 45 -4.52 -20.31 3.14
N GLU A 46 -4.39 -20.77 4.38
CA GLU A 46 -5.19 -20.32 5.52
C GLU A 46 -4.97 -18.83 5.80
N GLU A 47 -3.73 -18.35 5.81
CA GLU A 47 -3.44 -16.93 6.07
C GLU A 47 -3.88 -16.05 4.90
N LEU A 48 -3.69 -16.50 3.65
CA LEU A 48 -4.18 -15.78 2.48
C LEU A 48 -5.71 -15.70 2.45
N LYS A 49 -6.40 -16.77 2.90
CA LYS A 49 -7.84 -16.77 3.08
C LYS A 49 -8.27 -15.81 4.19
N ALA A 50 -7.53 -15.75 5.30
CA ALA A 50 -7.80 -14.80 6.38
C ALA A 50 -7.64 -13.34 5.90
N LEU A 51 -6.60 -13.05 5.12
CA LEU A 51 -6.40 -11.74 4.46
C LEU A 51 -7.52 -11.42 3.49
N HIS A 52 -7.98 -12.40 2.71
CA HIS A 52 -9.14 -12.24 1.82
C HIS A 52 -10.41 -11.86 2.59
N GLU A 53 -10.70 -12.58 3.68
CA GLU A 53 -11.87 -12.29 4.51
C GLU A 53 -11.75 -10.93 5.21
N GLN A 54 -10.55 -10.57 5.68
CA GLN A 54 -10.27 -9.25 6.25
C GLN A 54 -10.52 -8.14 5.23
N HIS A 55 -10.01 -8.31 4.01
CA HIS A 55 -10.23 -7.37 2.92
C HIS A 55 -11.71 -7.23 2.59
N LEU A 56 -12.50 -8.32 2.60
CA LEU A 56 -13.93 -8.26 2.35
C LEU A 56 -14.71 -7.58 3.48
N ARG A 57 -14.33 -7.86 4.74
CA ARG A 57 -14.93 -7.18 5.90
C ARG A 57 -14.76 -5.67 5.78
N GLU A 58 -13.58 -5.23 5.41
CA GLU A 58 -13.26 -3.82 5.28
C GLU A 58 -13.96 -3.17 4.09
N LEU A 59 -13.94 -3.82 2.92
CA LEU A 59 -14.65 -3.33 1.73
C LEU A 59 -16.16 -3.17 1.99
N ARG A 60 -16.77 -4.10 2.73
CA ARG A 60 -18.19 -4.00 3.14
C ARG A 60 -18.42 -2.91 4.18
N ARG A 61 -17.47 -2.70 5.10
CA ARG A 61 -17.53 -1.62 6.10
C ARG A 61 -17.53 -0.27 5.40
N ILE A 62 -16.60 -0.05 4.49
CA ILE A 62 -16.48 1.16 3.66
C ILE A 62 -17.70 1.31 2.74
N GLY A 63 -18.14 0.23 2.10
CA GLY A 63 -19.35 0.21 1.28
C GLY A 63 -20.56 0.77 2.05
N ARG A 64 -20.80 0.29 3.28
CA ARG A 64 -21.87 0.81 4.15
C ARG A 64 -21.67 2.27 4.54
N GLN A 65 -20.44 2.72 4.79
CA GLN A 65 -20.16 4.12 5.11
C GLN A 65 -20.45 5.05 3.93
N CYS A 66 -20.03 4.66 2.73
CA CYS A 66 -20.39 5.36 1.51
C CYS A 66 -21.91 5.34 1.26
N SER A 67 -22.62 4.28 1.70
CA SER A 67 -24.09 4.14 1.53
C SER A 67 -24.89 4.97 2.50
N ALA A 68 -24.29 5.38 3.61
CA ALA A 68 -24.94 6.28 4.55
C ALA A 68 -25.28 7.65 3.93
N GLY A 69 -24.71 7.98 2.75
CA GLY A 69 -25.00 9.19 1.98
C GLY A 69 -26.12 9.07 0.92
N GLY A 70 -26.70 7.89 0.68
CA GLY A 70 -27.78 7.70 -0.30
C GLY A 70 -27.94 6.27 -0.82
N PRO A 71 -29.08 5.94 -1.44
CA PRO A 71 -29.49 4.56 -1.75
C PRO A 71 -28.70 3.85 -2.85
N ASP A 72 -27.80 4.52 -3.58
CA ASP A 72 -27.00 3.92 -4.65
C ASP A 72 -25.50 4.01 -4.36
N VAL A 73 -24.99 3.09 -3.54
CA VAL A 73 -23.55 2.80 -3.59
C VAL A 73 -23.31 1.76 -4.64
N VAL A 74 -22.84 2.26 -5.78
CA VAL A 74 -22.09 1.44 -6.70
C VAL A 74 -20.86 0.93 -5.94
N ILE A 75 -20.87 -0.34 -5.59
CA ILE A 75 -19.70 -1.04 -5.07
C ILE A 75 -18.63 -1.00 -6.18
N GLY A 76 -17.44 -0.46 -5.87
CA GLY A 76 -16.45 -0.08 -6.88
C GLY A 76 -16.64 1.33 -7.46
N GLY A 77 -17.54 2.13 -6.89
CA GLY A 77 -17.69 3.55 -7.16
C GLY A 77 -16.57 4.39 -6.51
N PRO A 78 -16.48 5.68 -6.85
CA PRO A 78 -15.37 6.54 -6.46
C PRO A 78 -15.19 6.69 -4.95
N CYS A 79 -16.28 6.70 -4.16
CA CYS A 79 -16.22 6.76 -2.70
C CYS A 79 -15.53 5.51 -2.12
N VAL A 80 -15.98 4.32 -2.52
CA VAL A 80 -15.45 3.05 -2.01
C VAL A 80 -13.99 2.87 -2.42
N ILE A 81 -13.63 3.26 -3.64
CA ILE A 81 -12.24 3.21 -4.11
C ILE A 81 -11.37 4.15 -3.27
N ALA A 82 -11.76 5.43 -3.13
CA ALA A 82 -10.96 6.42 -2.42
C ALA A 82 -10.71 6.03 -0.95
N ASP A 83 -11.76 5.59 -0.25
CA ASP A 83 -11.66 5.21 1.16
C ASP A 83 -10.88 3.89 1.34
N MET A 84 -11.06 2.93 0.42
CA MET A 84 -10.30 1.68 0.47
C MET A 84 -8.81 1.94 0.23
N GLU A 85 -8.45 2.76 -0.76
CA GLU A 85 -7.06 3.14 -1.02
C GLU A 85 -6.46 3.93 0.16
N ALA A 86 -7.23 4.84 0.76
CA ALA A 86 -6.80 5.58 1.94
C ALA A 86 -6.54 4.65 3.14
N PHE A 87 -7.42 3.68 3.37
CA PHE A 87 -7.24 2.65 4.38
C PHE A 87 -6.00 1.79 4.10
N ILE A 88 -5.82 1.32 2.86
CA ILE A 88 -4.65 0.52 2.48
C ILE A 88 -3.35 1.32 2.60
N ALA A 89 -3.37 2.62 2.34
CA ALA A 89 -2.22 3.48 2.43
C ALA A 89 -1.79 3.77 3.88
N SER A 90 -2.74 3.91 4.81
CA SER A 90 -2.50 4.46 6.14
C SER A 90 -2.75 3.50 7.31
N GLY A 91 -3.65 2.53 7.17
CA GLY A 91 -4.16 1.70 8.27
C GLY A 91 -4.10 0.19 8.06
N ALA A 92 -3.74 -0.28 6.87
CA ALA A 92 -3.61 -1.70 6.58
C ALA A 92 -2.26 -2.27 7.02
N SER A 93 -2.25 -3.55 7.39
CA SER A 93 -1.01 -4.28 7.59
C SER A 93 -0.23 -4.44 6.27
N PRO A 94 1.10 -4.59 6.31
CA PRO A 94 1.91 -4.80 5.11
C PRO A 94 1.41 -5.96 4.24
N GLU A 95 0.96 -7.04 4.86
CA GLU A 95 0.44 -8.25 4.21
C GLU A 95 -0.90 -7.96 3.51
N LEU A 96 -1.80 -7.21 4.17
CA LEU A 96 -3.09 -6.83 3.59
C LEU A 96 -2.89 -5.89 2.40
N LYS A 97 -1.91 -4.99 2.48
CA LYS A 97 -1.52 -4.10 1.38
C LYS A 97 -0.94 -4.88 0.19
N ALA A 98 -0.05 -5.84 0.46
CA ALA A 98 0.48 -6.71 -0.57
C ALA A 98 -0.62 -7.57 -1.22
N PHE A 99 -1.54 -8.11 -0.42
CA PHE A 99 -2.70 -8.87 -0.89
C PHE A 99 -3.61 -8.00 -1.78
N HIS A 100 -3.91 -6.79 -1.32
CA HIS A 100 -4.69 -5.83 -2.10
C HIS A 100 -4.02 -5.52 -3.45
N ASN A 101 -2.69 -5.36 -3.49
CA ASN A 101 -1.95 -5.08 -4.72
C ASN A 101 -1.85 -6.28 -5.68
N ALA A 102 -1.92 -7.51 -5.17
CA ALA A 102 -1.93 -8.72 -5.99
C ALA A 102 -3.24 -8.91 -6.80
N LEU A 103 -4.35 -8.36 -6.31
CA LEU A 103 -5.65 -8.46 -6.95
C LEU A 103 -5.76 -7.59 -8.22
N SER A 104 -6.61 -8.01 -9.18
CA SER A 104 -7.00 -7.11 -10.28
C SER A 104 -7.85 -5.96 -9.76
N ARG A 105 -8.00 -4.92 -10.57
CA ARG A 105 -8.87 -3.79 -10.24
C ARG A 105 -10.30 -4.22 -9.91
N GLU A 106 -10.85 -5.16 -10.70
CA GLU A 106 -12.17 -5.72 -10.46
C GLU A 106 -12.19 -6.50 -9.14
N GLY A 107 -11.16 -7.33 -8.89
CA GLY A 107 -11.06 -8.13 -7.66
C GLY A 107 -10.86 -7.30 -6.39
N LYS A 108 -10.20 -6.13 -6.47
CA LYS A 108 -9.97 -5.24 -5.32
C LYS A 108 -11.28 -4.72 -4.75
N TYR A 109 -12.21 -4.31 -5.61
CA TYR A 109 -13.43 -3.62 -5.18
C TYR A 109 -14.71 -4.45 -5.34
N ASP A 110 -14.62 -5.71 -5.77
CA ASP A 110 -15.73 -6.65 -5.74
C ASP A 110 -15.91 -7.26 -4.33
N GLN A 111 -17.06 -6.98 -3.71
CA GLN A 111 -17.45 -7.47 -2.38
C GLN A 111 -18.06 -8.89 -2.39
N ASN A 112 -18.44 -9.36 -3.58
CA ASN A 112 -19.09 -10.64 -3.82
C ASN A 112 -18.13 -11.68 -4.41
N ARG A 113 -16.87 -11.31 -4.64
CA ARG A 113 -15.83 -12.23 -5.13
C ARG A 113 -15.73 -13.45 -4.22
N SER A 114 -15.57 -14.62 -4.84
CA SER A 114 -15.34 -15.85 -4.12
C SER A 114 -13.86 -16.05 -3.80
N TRP A 115 -13.57 -16.80 -2.74
CA TRP A 115 -12.21 -17.23 -2.42
C TRP A 115 -11.58 -18.03 -3.57
N ALA A 116 -12.35 -18.86 -4.26
CA ALA A 116 -11.87 -19.67 -5.38
C ALA A 116 -11.24 -18.85 -6.51
N LEU A 117 -11.87 -17.72 -6.90
CA LEU A 117 -11.33 -16.82 -7.92
C LEU A 117 -10.02 -16.17 -7.49
N VAL A 118 -9.94 -15.77 -6.22
CA VAL A 118 -8.72 -15.17 -5.66
C VAL A 118 -7.60 -16.21 -5.57
N LYS A 119 -7.91 -17.41 -5.08
CA LYS A 119 -6.97 -18.53 -4.99
C LYS A 119 -6.35 -18.85 -6.36
N GLN A 120 -7.16 -18.96 -7.40
CA GLN A 120 -6.69 -19.21 -8.77
C GLN A 120 -5.72 -18.12 -9.25
N ARG A 121 -6.01 -16.85 -8.94
CA ARG A 121 -5.15 -15.73 -9.32
C ARG A 121 -3.83 -15.71 -8.56
N LEU A 122 -3.86 -15.96 -7.25
CA LEU A 122 -2.64 -16.04 -6.43
C LEU A 122 -1.75 -17.22 -6.87
N LYS A 123 -2.34 -18.36 -7.25
CA LYS A 123 -1.62 -19.47 -7.89
C LYS A 123 -0.96 -19.04 -9.20
N ALA A 124 -1.70 -18.36 -10.10
CA ALA A 124 -1.17 -17.88 -11.37
C ALA A 124 -0.02 -16.88 -11.21
N GLN A 125 0.03 -16.17 -10.09
CA GLN A 125 1.10 -15.23 -9.73
C GLN A 125 2.28 -15.90 -8.98
N GLY A 126 2.22 -17.22 -8.76
CA GLY A 126 3.26 -17.96 -8.01
C GLY A 126 3.29 -17.67 -6.51
N MET A 127 2.26 -17.00 -5.98
CA MET A 127 2.15 -16.62 -4.56
C MET A 127 1.62 -17.74 -3.68
N LEU A 128 0.84 -18.66 -4.26
CA LEU A 128 0.39 -19.89 -3.61
C LEU A 128 1.01 -21.09 -4.35
N LYS A 129 1.83 -21.87 -3.65
CA LYS A 129 2.38 -23.13 -4.16
C LYS A 129 1.36 -24.26 -3.96
N GLU A 130 1.40 -25.27 -4.81
CA GLU A 130 0.50 -26.44 -4.73
C GLU A 130 0.64 -27.25 -3.44
#